data_AF-A0A1Q9CZV4-F1
#
_entry.id   AF-A0A1Q9CZV4-F1
#
_cell.length_a   1.000
_cell.length_b   1.000
_cell.length_c   1.000
_cell.angle_alpha   90.00
_cell.angle_beta   90.00
_cell.angle_gamma   90.00
#
_symmetry.space_group_name_H-M   'P 1'
#
loop_
_entity.id
_entity.type
_entity.pdbx_description
1 polymer ?
#
loop_
_entity_poly.entity_id
_entity_poly.type
_entity_poly.pdbx_seq_one_letter_code
_entity_poly.pdbx_strand_id
1 'polypeptide(L)'
;LSDSLERLVALVLDVAKAHRRILIRPQDRGLLCFRHKNVLYQCTTLNFGARVSSFYWARAAGLLVRLVHKLVRVRHSAKIYVDDLLCLLDSASAPVWASHIVVLCLLLKIPLSWHKCALSARVVWIGWELDVSLFMVRLDPQKFSRLCTLLRQALSSRRCSTHLLERITGKLLWLSSLFRTFRPSLAPLYSDQHAFLPTMTALDPQRWGDLRAKLSPDLRLLQSIGLAALPPGSRILRIGQTSESALVLRLWLDLAERLRMHVLLPPPPDWEASSVFLTAVNGEEDQPTVDRMLVDGEETFNISLGAVVELIGFADWNPGLV
;
A
#
# COMPACT_ATOMS: atom_id res chain seq x y z
N LEU A 1 -27.85 31.79 -16.34
CA LEU A 1 -27.17 32.10 -15.06
C LEU A 1 -26.74 30.79 -14.41
N SER A 2 -25.60 30.22 -14.83
CA SER A 2 -25.09 28.95 -14.25
C SER A 2 -23.59 28.75 -14.56
N ASP A 3 -22.82 29.83 -14.64
CA ASP A 3 -21.40 29.81 -15.04
C ASP A 3 -20.42 29.94 -13.85
N SER A 4 -20.97 29.90 -12.63
CA SER A 4 -20.18 29.68 -11.43
C SER A 4 -20.02 28.18 -11.21
N LEU A 5 -18.94 27.60 -11.73
CA LEU A 5 -18.43 26.31 -11.26
C LEU A 5 -18.41 26.34 -9.72
N GLU A 6 -19.21 25.48 -9.08
CA GLU A 6 -19.33 25.39 -7.62
C GLU A 6 -17.93 25.13 -7.02
N ARG A 7 -17.28 26.19 -6.52
CA ARG A 7 -15.93 26.08 -5.96
C ARG A 7 -16.05 25.28 -4.68
N LEU A 8 -15.39 24.12 -4.62
CA LEU A 8 -15.37 23.30 -3.41
C LEU A 8 -14.25 23.71 -2.48
N VAL A 9 -14.48 23.55 -1.18
CA VAL A 9 -13.49 23.66 -0.11
C VAL A 9 -13.53 22.39 0.74
N ALA A 10 -12.36 21.87 1.08
CA ALA A 10 -12.21 20.72 1.96
C ALA A 10 -11.97 21.17 3.40
N LEU A 11 -12.84 20.73 4.31
CA LEU A 11 -12.63 20.73 5.75
C LEU A 11 -12.02 19.39 6.16
N VAL A 12 -10.85 19.41 6.79
CA VAL A 12 -10.20 18.24 7.40
C VAL A 12 -10.16 18.43 8.92
N LEU A 13 -10.60 17.42 9.67
CA LEU A 13 -10.57 17.36 11.12
C LEU A 13 -10.02 16.01 11.59
N ASP A 14 -9.10 16.00 12.55
CA ASP A 14 -8.48 14.79 13.11
C ASP A 14 -8.90 14.59 14.57
N VAL A 15 -9.32 13.37 14.94
CA VAL A 15 -9.77 13.05 16.31
C VAL A 15 -8.62 12.59 17.21
N ALA A 16 -8.21 13.46 18.13
CA ALA A 16 -7.11 13.21 19.04
C ALA A 16 -7.33 11.99 19.94
N LYS A 17 -6.51 10.95 19.74
CA LYS A 17 -6.51 9.67 20.49
C LYS A 17 -7.84 8.91 20.36
N ALA A 18 -8.43 8.88 19.16
CA ALA A 18 -9.71 8.24 18.82
C ALA A 18 -10.04 6.93 19.56
N HIS A 19 -9.20 5.89 19.46
CA HIS A 19 -9.46 4.61 20.13
C HIS A 19 -9.63 4.74 21.66
N ARG A 20 -8.85 5.61 22.31
CA ARG A 20 -8.94 5.87 23.76
C ARG A 20 -10.21 6.65 24.16
N ARG A 21 -11.09 7.00 23.22
CA ARG A 21 -12.42 7.56 23.50
C ARG A 21 -13.48 6.50 23.72
N ILE A 22 -13.21 5.25 23.35
CA ILE A 22 -14.10 4.13 23.63
C ILE A 22 -13.75 3.55 25.01
N LEU A 23 -14.71 3.64 25.94
CA LEU A 23 -14.63 3.02 27.26
C LEU A 23 -14.85 1.51 27.17
N ILE A 24 -14.10 0.76 27.98
CA ILE A 24 -14.28 -0.69 28.14
C ILE A 24 -15.21 -0.94 29.34
N ARG A 25 -16.24 -1.77 29.13
CA ARG A 25 -17.17 -2.20 30.18
C ARG A 25 -16.38 -2.84 31.33
N PRO A 26 -16.65 -2.54 32.62
CA PRO A 26 -15.83 -3.01 33.74
C PRO A 26 -15.53 -4.52 33.75
N GLN A 27 -16.49 -5.34 33.34
CA GLN A 27 -16.39 -6.80 33.23
C GLN A 27 -15.33 -7.24 32.18
N ASP A 28 -15.25 -6.56 31.05
CA ASP A 28 -14.40 -6.92 29.91
C ASP A 28 -12.96 -6.39 30.03
N ARG A 29 -12.70 -5.49 30.99
CA ARG A 29 -11.39 -4.84 31.14
C ARG A 29 -10.25 -5.81 31.46
N GLY A 30 -10.56 -6.96 32.05
CA GLY A 30 -9.60 -8.04 32.30
C GLY A 30 -8.91 -8.55 31.02
N LEU A 31 -9.57 -8.44 29.87
CA LEU A 31 -9.06 -8.88 28.56
C LEU A 31 -7.94 -7.99 28.00
N LEU A 32 -7.79 -6.76 28.53
CA LEU A 32 -6.77 -5.79 28.10
C LEU A 32 -5.90 -5.35 29.29
N CYS A 33 -5.55 -6.31 30.15
CA CYS A 33 -4.54 -6.14 31.19
C CYS A 33 -3.12 -6.34 30.63
N PHE A 34 -2.15 -5.61 31.17
CA PHE A 34 -0.72 -5.79 30.88
C PHE A 34 0.11 -5.58 32.15
N ARG A 35 1.27 -6.23 32.25
CA ARG A 35 2.15 -6.12 33.41
C ARG A 35 3.37 -5.25 33.10
N HIS A 36 3.67 -4.29 33.97
CA HIS A 36 4.88 -3.45 33.86
C HIS A 36 5.47 -3.23 35.26
N LYS A 37 6.80 -3.41 35.40
CA LYS A 37 7.52 -3.31 36.70
C LYS A 37 6.83 -4.08 37.83
N ASN A 38 6.41 -5.31 37.52
CA ASN A 38 5.65 -6.21 38.40
C ASN A 38 4.27 -5.72 38.89
N VAL A 39 3.75 -4.59 38.37
CA VAL A 39 2.39 -4.11 38.60
C VAL A 39 1.49 -4.53 37.44
N LEU A 40 0.31 -5.06 37.74
CA LEU A 40 -0.72 -5.36 36.75
C LEU A 40 -1.57 -4.11 36.49
N TYR A 41 -1.55 -3.62 35.26
CA TYR A 41 -2.37 -2.50 34.81
C TYR A 41 -3.56 -3.00 33.99
N GLN A 42 -4.71 -2.36 34.19
CA GLN A 42 -5.93 -2.64 33.47
C GLN A 42 -6.30 -1.46 32.57
N CYS A 43 -6.57 -1.71 31.29
CA CYS A 43 -7.06 -0.66 30.39
C CYS A 43 -8.53 -0.30 30.70
N THR A 44 -8.82 0.98 30.92
CA THR A 44 -10.20 1.50 31.06
C THR A 44 -10.81 1.93 29.72
N THR A 45 -9.97 2.15 28.70
CA THR A 45 -10.32 2.56 27.34
C THR A 45 -9.55 1.72 26.32
N LEU A 46 -10.07 1.62 25.09
CA LEU A 46 -9.44 0.82 24.04
C LEU A 46 -8.06 1.38 23.65
N ASN A 47 -7.07 0.49 23.62
CA ASN A 47 -5.67 0.79 23.36
C ASN A 47 -5.35 0.71 21.85
N PHE A 48 -4.21 1.26 21.45
CA PHE A 48 -3.68 1.02 20.10
C PHE A 48 -3.15 -0.42 19.99
N GLY A 49 -3.29 -1.04 18.82
CA GLY A 49 -2.86 -2.42 18.56
C GLY A 49 -3.91 -3.51 18.78
N ALA A 50 -4.93 -3.30 19.61
CA ALA A 50 -6.00 -4.29 19.79
C ALA A 50 -6.98 -4.28 18.59
N ARG A 51 -7.29 -5.47 18.04
CA ARG A 51 -8.20 -5.65 16.89
C ARG A 51 -9.61 -5.06 17.13
N VAL A 52 -10.08 -5.08 18.37
CA VAL A 52 -11.38 -4.52 18.78
C VAL A 52 -11.43 -2.99 18.73
N SER A 53 -10.29 -2.30 18.82
CA SER A 53 -10.22 -0.83 18.92
C SER A 53 -10.74 -0.13 17.67
N SER A 54 -10.32 -0.60 16.49
CA SER A 54 -10.80 -0.07 15.22
C SER A 54 -12.27 -0.40 14.98
N PHE A 55 -12.73 -1.59 15.36
CA PHE A 55 -14.14 -2.01 15.21
C PHE A 55 -15.11 -1.11 15.99
N TYR A 56 -14.89 -0.92 17.30
CA TYR A 56 -15.78 -0.07 18.11
C TYR A 56 -15.65 1.41 17.75
N TRP A 57 -14.44 1.89 17.44
CA TRP A 57 -14.26 3.25 16.97
C TRP A 57 -14.97 3.52 15.63
N ALA A 58 -14.89 2.60 14.66
CA ALA A 58 -15.56 2.75 13.36
C ALA A 58 -17.09 2.92 13.50
N ARG A 59 -17.72 2.28 14.50
CA ARG A 59 -19.14 2.48 14.82
C ARG A 59 -19.45 3.89 15.33
N ALA A 60 -18.60 4.43 16.21
CA ALA A 60 -18.72 5.79 16.73
C ALA A 60 -18.43 6.85 15.65
N ALA A 61 -17.38 6.65 14.85
CA ALA A 61 -17.03 7.46 13.68
C ALA A 61 -18.16 7.47 12.63
N GLY A 62 -18.76 6.31 12.35
CA GLY A 62 -19.91 6.19 11.46
C GLY A 62 -21.18 6.87 12.00
N LEU A 63 -21.38 6.90 13.32
CA LEU A 63 -22.45 7.72 13.92
C LEU A 63 -22.15 9.22 13.77
N LEU A 64 -20.92 9.66 14.04
CA LEU A 64 -20.50 11.05 13.86
C LEU A 64 -20.75 11.55 12.44
N VAL A 65 -20.32 10.80 11.41
CA VAL A 65 -20.55 11.18 10.00
C VAL A 65 -22.04 11.22 9.66
N ARG A 66 -22.87 10.30 10.19
CA ARG A 66 -24.34 10.37 10.03
C ARG A 66 -24.94 11.60 10.71
N LEU A 67 -24.39 12.05 11.85
CA LEU A 67 -24.82 13.30 12.50
C LEU A 67 -24.40 14.52 11.67
N VAL A 68 -23.20 14.53 11.09
CA VAL A 68 -22.76 15.57 10.14
C VAL A 68 -23.69 15.63 8.93
N HIS A 69 -24.02 14.50 8.32
CA HIS A 69 -24.96 14.44 7.19
C HIS A 69 -26.39 14.91 7.53
N LYS A 70 -26.84 14.73 8.78
CA LYS A 70 -28.14 15.26 9.25
C LYS A 70 -28.09 16.75 9.60
N LEU A 71 -26.92 17.25 10.00
CA LEU A 71 -26.70 18.65 10.38
C LEU A 71 -26.54 19.56 9.15
N VAL A 72 -25.71 19.14 8.18
CA VAL A 72 -25.43 19.91 6.97
C VAL A 72 -26.56 19.73 5.96
N ARG A 73 -27.40 20.76 5.81
CA ARG A 73 -28.61 20.72 4.96
C ARG A 73 -28.39 21.20 3.52
N VAL A 74 -27.14 21.45 3.13
CA VAL A 74 -26.74 21.80 1.76
C VAL A 74 -26.07 20.61 1.07
N ARG A 75 -25.77 20.78 -0.21
CA ARG A 75 -24.97 19.84 -1.01
C ARG A 75 -23.58 19.73 -0.39
N HIS A 76 -23.18 18.53 0.01
CA HIS A 76 -21.90 18.27 0.67
C HIS A 76 -21.47 16.80 0.51
N SER A 77 -20.20 16.52 0.81
CA SER A 77 -19.72 15.16 1.05
C SER A 77 -19.07 15.10 2.44
N ALA A 78 -19.24 14.00 3.17
CA ALA A 78 -18.54 13.75 4.43
C ALA A 78 -18.04 12.31 4.45
N LYS A 79 -16.77 12.12 4.81
CA LYS A 79 -16.07 10.83 4.79
C LYS A 79 -15.13 10.76 5.97
N ILE A 80 -15.10 9.65 6.69
CA ILE A 80 -14.16 9.44 7.79
C ILE A 80 -13.32 8.19 7.52
N TYR A 81 -12.02 8.30 7.73
CA TYR A 81 -11.09 7.17 7.69
C TYR A 81 -10.37 7.09 9.02
N VAL A 82 -10.75 6.11 9.84
CA VAL A 82 -10.31 6.01 11.25
C VAL A 82 -10.57 7.34 11.97
N ASP A 83 -9.54 8.13 12.27
CA ASP A 83 -9.58 9.41 12.98
C ASP A 83 -9.61 10.65 12.06
N ASP A 84 -9.37 10.48 10.76
CA ASP A 84 -9.34 11.56 9.75
C ASP A 84 -10.73 11.78 9.12
N LEU A 85 -11.44 12.83 9.53
CA LEU A 85 -12.68 13.32 8.91
C LEU A 85 -12.37 14.32 7.78
N LEU A 86 -12.93 14.08 6.60
CA LEU A 86 -12.94 14.98 5.44
C LEU A 86 -14.38 15.35 5.10
N CYS A 87 -14.68 16.64 5.04
CA CYS A 87 -15.93 17.18 4.49
C CYS A 87 -15.64 18.07 3.29
N LEU A 88 -16.35 17.86 2.19
CA LEU A 88 -16.35 18.74 1.02
C LEU A 88 -17.60 19.61 1.09
N LEU A 89 -17.39 20.92 1.06
CA LEU A 89 -18.41 21.95 1.20
C LEU A 89 -18.33 22.92 0.01
N ASP A 90 -19.45 23.50 -0.38
CA ASP A 90 -19.46 24.67 -1.26
C ASP A 90 -18.70 25.84 -0.60
N SER A 91 -17.84 26.52 -1.35
CA SER A 91 -16.95 27.58 -0.85
C SER A 91 -17.69 28.81 -0.31
N ALA A 92 -18.88 29.13 -0.82
CA ALA A 92 -19.62 30.29 -0.36
C ALA A 92 -20.22 30.06 1.03
N SER A 93 -20.69 28.85 1.31
CA SER A 93 -21.30 28.43 2.57
C SER A 93 -20.35 27.69 3.53
N ALA A 94 -19.15 27.32 3.08
CA ALA A 94 -18.18 26.51 3.83
C ALA A 94 -17.85 27.04 5.24
N PRO A 95 -17.59 28.35 5.48
CA PRO A 95 -17.27 28.84 6.83
C PRO A 95 -18.40 28.58 7.83
N VAL A 96 -19.65 28.72 7.40
CA VAL A 96 -20.84 28.51 8.23
C VAL A 96 -21.00 27.03 8.55
N TRP A 97 -20.97 26.16 7.54
CA TRP A 97 -21.16 24.71 7.76
C TRP A 97 -19.98 24.06 8.48
N ALA A 98 -18.75 24.49 8.21
CA ALA A 98 -17.58 24.06 8.97
C ALA A 98 -17.70 24.44 10.46
N SER A 99 -18.17 25.65 10.76
CA SER A 99 -18.43 26.09 12.15
C SER A 99 -19.48 25.19 12.83
N HIS A 100 -20.57 24.85 12.13
CA HIS A 100 -21.58 23.93 12.67
C HIS A 100 -21.02 22.52 12.95
N ILE A 101 -20.20 21.96 12.05
CA ILE A 101 -19.53 20.67 12.24
C ILE A 101 -18.58 20.72 13.45
N VAL A 102 -17.80 21.78 13.58
CA VAL A 102 -16.89 21.98 14.73
C VAL A 102 -17.67 22.12 16.04
N VAL A 103 -18.75 22.90 16.06
CA VAL A 103 -19.63 23.03 17.23
C VAL A 103 -20.27 21.69 17.61
N LEU A 104 -20.72 20.89 16.65
CA LEU A 104 -21.20 19.53 16.90
C LEU A 104 -20.13 18.66 17.57
N CYS A 105 -18.89 18.67 17.05
CA CYS A 105 -17.77 17.96 17.66
C CYS A 105 -17.50 18.42 19.10
N LEU A 106 -17.53 19.73 19.37
CA LEU A 106 -17.35 20.30 20.70
C LEU A 106 -18.47 19.90 21.68
N LEU A 107 -19.73 19.96 21.24
CA LEU A 107 -20.90 19.54 22.04
C LEU A 107 -20.85 18.05 22.39
N LEU A 108 -20.42 17.21 21.43
CA LEU A 108 -20.16 15.78 21.64
C LEU A 108 -18.87 15.50 22.43
N LYS A 109 -18.14 16.54 22.86
CA LYS A 109 -16.84 16.47 23.56
C LYS A 109 -15.79 15.65 22.79
N ILE A 110 -15.87 15.67 21.46
CA ILE A 110 -14.90 15.06 20.55
C ILE A 110 -13.66 15.96 20.51
N PRO A 111 -12.49 15.48 20.96
CA PRO A 111 -11.29 16.29 21.04
C PRO A 111 -10.58 16.28 19.69
N LEU A 112 -10.43 17.47 19.10
CA LEU A 112 -9.84 17.65 17.79
C LEU A 112 -8.34 17.99 17.90
N SER A 113 -7.53 17.45 17.00
CA SER A 113 -6.13 17.83 16.82
C SER A 113 -6.07 19.12 15.99
N TRP A 114 -6.28 20.27 16.63
CA TRP A 114 -6.37 21.57 15.95
C TRP A 114 -5.21 21.89 15.00
N HIS A 115 -3.98 21.47 15.34
CA HIS A 115 -2.78 21.65 14.50
C HIS A 115 -2.79 20.84 13.19
N LYS A 116 -3.72 19.90 13.02
CA LYS A 116 -3.96 19.14 11.78
C LYS A 116 -5.24 19.59 11.06
N CYS A 117 -6.05 20.44 11.69
CA CYS A 117 -7.31 20.86 11.11
C CYS A 117 -7.06 21.86 9.98
N ALA A 118 -7.78 21.71 8.87
CA ALA A 118 -7.62 22.57 7.69
C ALA A 118 -8.98 22.88 7.07
N LEU A 119 -9.14 24.11 6.55
CA LEU A 119 -10.25 24.49 5.69
C LEU A 119 -9.65 25.15 4.44
N SER A 120 -9.54 24.41 3.35
CA SER A 120 -8.75 24.81 2.17
C SER A 120 -9.24 24.14 0.89
N ALA A 121 -9.05 24.78 -0.25
CA ALA A 121 -9.22 24.14 -1.56
C ALA A 121 -8.16 23.05 -1.84
N ARG A 122 -7.09 23.00 -1.05
CA ARG A 122 -5.98 22.06 -1.18
C ARG A 122 -5.60 21.49 0.20
N VAL A 123 -5.73 20.18 0.37
CA VAL A 123 -5.53 19.47 1.65
C VAL A 123 -4.83 18.12 1.46
N VAL A 124 -4.16 17.63 2.49
CA VAL A 124 -3.70 16.24 2.54
C VAL A 124 -4.70 15.42 3.38
N TRP A 125 -5.23 14.35 2.82
CA TRP A 125 -6.12 13.40 3.53
C TRP A 125 -5.69 11.97 3.22
N ILE A 126 -5.54 11.13 4.26
CA ILE A 126 -5.02 9.74 4.20
C ILE A 126 -3.68 9.56 3.43
N GLY A 127 -2.97 10.66 3.17
CA GLY A 127 -1.73 10.76 2.38
C GLY A 127 -1.90 10.84 0.87
N TRP A 128 -3.10 11.16 0.41
CA TRP A 128 -3.31 11.79 -0.89
C TRP A 128 -3.41 13.29 -0.66
N GLU A 129 -2.80 14.08 -1.54
CA GLU A 129 -3.06 15.51 -1.58
C GLU A 129 -4.16 15.76 -2.61
N LEU A 130 -5.24 16.36 -2.13
CA LEU A 130 -6.45 16.67 -2.87
C LEU A 130 -6.43 18.16 -3.20
N ASP A 131 -6.53 18.50 -4.48
CA ASP A 131 -6.86 19.84 -4.96
C ASP A 131 -8.29 19.81 -5.49
N VAL A 132 -9.23 20.33 -4.69
CA VAL A 132 -10.65 20.34 -5.04
C VAL A 132 -11.04 21.55 -5.89
N SER A 133 -10.11 22.47 -6.17
CA SER A 133 -10.31 23.55 -7.14
C SER A 133 -10.02 23.11 -8.57
N LEU A 134 -9.00 22.26 -8.74
CA LEU A 134 -8.59 21.68 -10.02
C LEU A 134 -9.08 20.23 -10.22
N PHE A 135 -9.85 19.70 -9.27
CA PHE A 135 -10.30 18.31 -9.22
C PHE A 135 -9.15 17.31 -9.44
N MET A 136 -7.99 17.55 -8.81
CA MET A 136 -6.82 16.68 -8.92
C MET A 136 -6.53 15.94 -7.61
N VAL A 137 -6.14 14.68 -7.73
CA VAL A 137 -5.49 13.92 -6.66
C VAL A 137 -4.05 13.64 -7.04
N ARG A 138 -3.13 13.86 -6.11
CA ARG A 138 -1.73 13.45 -6.24
C ARG A 138 -1.26 12.71 -5.00
N LEU A 139 -0.23 11.88 -5.13
CA LEU A 139 0.41 11.31 -3.96
C LEU A 139 1.06 12.43 -3.12
N ASP A 140 0.91 12.36 -1.79
CA ASP A 140 1.63 13.26 -0.86
C ASP A 140 3.14 13.27 -1.20
N PRO A 141 3.78 14.44 -1.38
CA PRO A 141 5.19 14.52 -1.80
C PRO A 141 6.16 13.79 -0.85
N GLN A 142 5.87 13.73 0.45
CA GLN A 142 6.72 13.03 1.41
C GLN A 142 6.58 11.50 1.29
N LYS A 143 5.36 10.99 1.12
CA LYS A 143 5.09 9.57 0.80
C LYS A 143 5.69 9.18 -0.55
N PHE A 144 5.58 10.03 -1.57
CA PHE A 144 6.18 9.83 -2.89
C PHE A 144 7.71 9.73 -2.80
N SER A 145 8.37 10.70 -2.17
CA SER A 145 9.83 10.71 -1.98
C SER A 145 10.31 9.42 -1.28
N ARG A 146 9.65 9.02 -0.20
CA ARG A 146 9.95 7.77 0.53
C ARG A 146 9.77 6.52 -0.33
N LEU A 147 8.78 6.49 -1.23
CA LEU A 147 8.59 5.37 -2.16
C LEU A 147 9.75 5.31 -3.17
N CYS A 148 10.11 6.44 -3.79
CA CYS A 148 11.23 6.50 -4.74
C CYS A 148 12.56 6.11 -4.07
N THR A 149 12.80 6.51 -2.82
CA THR A 149 13.96 6.04 -2.05
C THR A 149 13.98 4.52 -1.88
N LEU A 150 12.85 3.89 -1.55
CA LEU A 150 12.76 2.43 -1.41
C LEU A 150 12.94 1.70 -2.75
N LEU A 151 12.36 2.21 -3.84
CA LEU A 151 12.53 1.67 -5.19
C LEU A 151 14.01 1.75 -5.62
N ARG A 152 14.66 2.91 -5.42
CA ARG A 152 16.09 3.08 -5.71
C ARG A 152 16.97 2.21 -4.82
N GLN A 153 16.63 2.04 -3.54
CA GLN A 153 17.35 1.14 -2.63
C GLN A 153 17.30 -0.31 -3.11
N ALA A 154 16.12 -0.80 -3.54
CA ALA A 154 16.02 -2.12 -4.13
C ALA A 154 16.84 -2.22 -5.43
N LEU A 155 16.66 -1.27 -6.36
CA LEU A 155 17.32 -1.28 -7.67
C LEU A 155 18.85 -1.11 -7.62
N SER A 156 19.41 -0.45 -6.60
CA SER A 156 20.86 -0.33 -6.40
C SER A 156 21.46 -1.52 -5.66
N SER A 157 20.65 -2.29 -4.93
CA SER A 157 21.11 -3.44 -4.16
C SER A 157 21.18 -4.68 -5.03
N ARG A 158 22.38 -5.27 -5.17
CA ARG A 158 22.55 -6.62 -5.76
C ARG A 158 21.73 -7.69 -5.05
N ARG A 159 21.28 -7.40 -3.81
CA ARG A 159 20.39 -8.20 -2.97
C ARG A 159 19.42 -7.26 -2.23
N CYS A 160 18.19 -7.19 -2.70
CA CYS A 160 17.01 -6.83 -1.90
C CYS A 160 16.76 -7.91 -0.83
N SER A 161 15.79 -7.74 0.06
CA SER A 161 15.35 -8.78 0.99
C SER A 161 13.84 -9.03 0.87
N THR A 162 13.35 -10.18 1.30
CA THR A 162 11.90 -10.49 1.23
C THR A 162 11.07 -9.44 1.94
N HIS A 163 11.46 -9.08 3.17
CA HIS A 163 10.83 -7.98 3.91
C HIS A 163 10.91 -6.61 3.18
N LEU A 164 11.99 -6.31 2.45
CA LEU A 164 12.06 -5.07 1.64
C LEU A 164 11.13 -5.15 0.41
N LEU A 165 11.06 -6.31 -0.26
CA LEU A 165 10.19 -6.53 -1.41
C LEU A 165 8.70 -6.51 -1.03
N GLU A 166 8.33 -7.17 0.07
CA GLU A 166 6.99 -7.10 0.68
C GLU A 166 6.61 -5.65 1.00
N ARG A 167 7.52 -4.92 1.65
CA ARG A 167 7.32 -3.50 2.02
C ARG A 167 7.16 -2.59 0.80
N ILE A 168 7.83 -2.89 -0.32
CA ILE A 168 7.66 -2.16 -1.59
C ILE A 168 6.34 -2.56 -2.24
N THR A 169 6.07 -3.85 -2.38
CA THR A 169 4.87 -4.38 -3.03
C THR A 169 3.59 -3.95 -2.30
N GLY A 170 3.57 -3.92 -0.97
CA GLY A 170 2.46 -3.38 -0.19
C GLY A 170 2.23 -1.88 -0.41
N LYS A 171 3.29 -1.10 -0.65
CA LYS A 171 3.17 0.33 -0.99
C LYS A 171 2.67 0.55 -2.42
N LEU A 172 3.17 -0.24 -3.37
CA LEU A 172 2.72 -0.21 -4.76
C LEU A 172 1.28 -0.75 -4.90
N LEU A 173 0.87 -1.72 -4.09
CA LEU A 173 -0.51 -2.18 -3.98
C LEU A 173 -1.43 -1.05 -3.49
N TRP A 174 -1.06 -0.37 -2.40
CA TRP A 174 -1.80 0.79 -1.89
C TRP A 174 -1.90 1.91 -2.94
N LEU A 175 -0.80 2.20 -3.65
CA LEU A 175 -0.77 3.16 -4.76
C LEU A 175 -1.69 2.75 -5.92
N SER A 176 -1.71 1.46 -6.28
CA SER A 176 -2.57 0.89 -7.33
C SER A 176 -4.08 0.96 -7.00
N SER A 177 -4.46 1.34 -5.78
CA SER A 177 -5.88 1.61 -5.46
C SER A 177 -6.43 2.80 -6.26
N LEU A 178 -5.58 3.81 -6.52
CA LEU A 178 -5.87 4.92 -7.42
C LEU A 178 -5.51 4.55 -8.87
N PHE A 179 -4.33 3.97 -9.08
CA PHE A 179 -3.81 3.56 -10.40
C PHE A 179 -4.17 2.10 -10.75
N ARG A 180 -5.47 1.79 -10.82
CA ARG A 180 -5.97 0.41 -10.94
C ARG A 180 -5.40 -0.38 -12.12
N THR A 181 -5.20 0.29 -13.26
CA THR A 181 -4.61 -0.29 -14.48
C THR A 181 -3.20 -0.87 -14.26
N PHE A 182 -2.46 -0.35 -13.28
CA PHE A 182 -1.11 -0.83 -12.96
C PHE A 182 -1.09 -1.99 -11.96
N ARG A 183 -2.22 -2.35 -11.35
CA ARG A 183 -2.27 -3.47 -10.38
C ARG A 183 -1.77 -4.82 -10.94
N PRO A 184 -2.01 -5.21 -12.21
CA PRO A 184 -1.43 -6.42 -12.79
C PRO A 184 0.11 -6.44 -12.84
N SER A 185 0.76 -5.27 -12.94
CA SER A 185 2.23 -5.18 -12.97
C SER A 185 2.90 -5.61 -11.65
N LEU A 186 2.12 -5.81 -10.58
CA LEU A 186 2.63 -6.32 -9.30
C LEU A 186 2.85 -7.84 -9.32
N ALA A 187 2.34 -8.57 -10.31
CA ALA A 187 2.39 -10.04 -10.34
C ALA A 187 3.84 -10.61 -10.25
N PRO A 188 4.86 -10.08 -10.96
CA PRO A 188 6.23 -10.55 -10.78
C PRO A 188 6.79 -10.32 -9.38
N LEU A 189 6.39 -9.23 -8.71
CA LEU A 189 6.83 -8.93 -7.34
C LEU A 189 6.23 -9.90 -6.31
N TYR A 190 5.02 -10.41 -6.54
CA TYR A 190 4.45 -11.49 -5.74
C TYR A 190 5.08 -12.85 -6.05
N SER A 191 5.37 -13.11 -7.34
CA SER A 191 6.10 -14.32 -7.75
C SER A 191 7.45 -14.42 -7.05
N ASP A 192 8.21 -13.32 -6.99
CA ASP A 192 9.52 -13.28 -6.31
C ASP A 192 9.44 -13.38 -4.78
N GLN A 193 8.31 -12.99 -4.15
CA GLN A 193 8.09 -13.20 -2.70
C GLN A 193 7.84 -14.67 -2.36
N HIS A 194 7.22 -15.43 -3.27
CA HIS A 194 6.89 -16.84 -3.08
C HIS A 194 7.85 -17.79 -3.83
N ALA A 195 8.89 -17.26 -4.45
CA ALA A 195 9.88 -18.07 -5.16
C ALA A 195 10.76 -18.85 -4.18
N PHE A 196 10.88 -20.16 -4.40
CA PHE A 196 11.91 -20.97 -3.76
C PHE A 196 13.30 -20.43 -4.12
N LEU A 197 14.18 -20.27 -3.12
CA LEU A 197 15.55 -19.79 -3.30
C LEU A 197 16.31 -20.63 -4.35
N PRO A 198 16.57 -20.11 -5.57
CA PRO A 198 17.33 -20.83 -6.56
C PRO A 198 18.82 -20.71 -6.27
N THR A 199 19.57 -21.80 -6.38
CA THR A 199 21.03 -21.73 -6.30
C THR A 199 21.60 -21.04 -7.55
N MET A 200 21.80 -19.72 -7.46
CA MET A 200 22.40 -18.92 -8.53
C MET A 200 23.88 -19.29 -8.70
N THR A 201 24.22 -19.83 -9.88
CA THR A 201 25.60 -20.20 -10.23
C THR A 201 26.00 -19.55 -11.54
N ALA A 202 27.15 -18.86 -11.57
CA ALA A 202 27.71 -18.36 -12.82
C ALA A 202 28.25 -19.52 -13.66
N LEU A 203 27.92 -19.55 -14.95
CA LEU A 203 28.45 -20.53 -15.89
C LEU A 203 29.41 -19.84 -16.86
N ASP A 204 30.58 -20.44 -17.03
CA ASP A 204 31.54 -20.09 -18.07
C ASP A 204 30.95 -20.39 -19.47
N PRO A 205 31.05 -19.47 -20.46
CA PRO A 205 30.60 -19.72 -21.84
C PRO A 205 31.08 -21.03 -22.44
N GLN A 206 32.33 -21.43 -22.15
CA GLN A 206 32.92 -22.66 -22.68
C GLN A 206 32.22 -23.91 -22.13
N ARG A 207 31.59 -23.81 -20.94
CA ARG A 207 30.84 -24.90 -20.29
C ARG A 207 29.37 -24.94 -20.69
N TRP A 208 28.88 -23.99 -21.49
CA TRP A 208 27.49 -23.96 -21.98
C TRP A 208 27.15 -25.18 -22.83
N GLY A 209 28.07 -25.63 -23.68
CA GLY A 209 27.90 -26.84 -24.50
C GLY A 209 27.73 -28.11 -23.64
N ASP A 210 28.59 -28.26 -22.62
CA ASP A 210 28.54 -29.39 -21.68
C ASP A 210 27.26 -29.39 -20.83
N LEU A 211 26.85 -28.20 -20.34
CA LEU A 211 25.57 -28.05 -19.63
C LEU A 211 24.40 -28.48 -20.52
N ARG A 212 24.35 -28.00 -21.77
CA ARG A 212 23.25 -28.30 -22.71
C ARG A 212 23.19 -29.79 -23.06
N ALA A 213 24.33 -30.45 -23.21
CA ALA A 213 24.41 -31.88 -23.49
C ALA A 213 23.93 -32.76 -22.30
N LYS A 214 24.00 -32.24 -21.07
CA LYS A 214 23.65 -32.97 -19.83
C LYS A 214 22.27 -32.61 -19.27
N LEU A 215 21.45 -31.85 -19.99
CA LEU A 215 20.08 -31.50 -19.60
C LEU A 215 19.05 -32.45 -20.22
N SER A 216 18.04 -32.82 -19.43
CA SER A 216 16.83 -33.45 -19.93
C SER A 216 15.94 -32.45 -20.70
N PRO A 217 14.96 -32.93 -21.49
CA PRO A 217 13.95 -32.07 -22.11
C PRO A 217 13.21 -31.17 -21.10
N ASP A 218 12.97 -31.66 -19.87
CA ASP A 218 12.33 -30.93 -18.77
C ASP A 218 13.27 -29.96 -18.00
N LEU A 219 14.44 -29.66 -18.57
CA LEU A 219 15.50 -28.82 -17.98
C LEU A 219 16.04 -29.35 -16.65
N ARG A 220 16.09 -30.67 -16.45
CA ARG A 220 16.76 -31.30 -15.30
C ARG A 220 18.17 -31.73 -15.65
N LEU A 221 19.14 -31.41 -14.80
CA LEU A 221 20.54 -31.79 -14.98
C LEU A 221 20.71 -33.29 -14.69
N LEU A 222 21.07 -34.07 -15.70
CA LEU A 222 21.19 -35.54 -15.60
C LEU A 222 22.55 -35.97 -15.04
N GLN A 223 23.61 -35.18 -15.27
CA GLN A 223 24.98 -35.52 -14.90
C GLN A 223 25.74 -34.30 -14.36
N SER A 224 26.79 -34.55 -13.57
CA SER A 224 27.58 -33.46 -12.99
C SER A 224 28.37 -32.69 -14.05
N ILE A 225 28.44 -31.37 -13.84
CA ILE A 225 29.20 -30.38 -14.64
C ILE A 225 30.37 -29.79 -13.85
N GLY A 226 30.76 -30.43 -12.74
CA GLY A 226 31.84 -29.95 -11.86
C GLY A 226 31.50 -28.67 -11.07
N LEU A 227 30.23 -28.28 -11.00
CA LEU A 227 29.74 -27.17 -10.18
C LEU A 227 29.01 -27.72 -8.96
N ALA A 228 29.60 -27.59 -7.77
CA ALA A 228 29.02 -28.09 -6.52
C ALA A 228 27.62 -27.50 -6.21
N ALA A 229 27.35 -26.30 -6.73
CA ALA A 229 26.08 -25.60 -6.61
C ALA A 229 24.96 -26.13 -7.53
N LEU A 230 25.28 -27.02 -8.48
CA LEU A 230 24.35 -27.64 -9.43
C LEU A 230 24.55 -29.18 -9.46
N PRO A 231 24.10 -29.90 -8.41
CA PRO A 231 24.16 -31.36 -8.38
C PRO A 231 23.23 -32.01 -9.42
N PRO A 232 23.48 -33.27 -9.83
CA PRO A 232 22.54 -34.05 -10.64
C PRO A 232 21.14 -34.10 -10.01
N GLY A 233 20.09 -34.01 -10.82
CA GLY A 233 18.69 -33.86 -10.40
C GLY A 233 18.21 -32.41 -10.31
N SER A 234 19.11 -31.42 -10.30
CA SER A 234 18.75 -29.99 -10.27
C SER A 234 17.92 -29.58 -11.48
N ARG A 235 16.82 -28.85 -11.27
CA ARG A 235 16.01 -28.28 -12.35
C ARG A 235 16.41 -26.83 -12.61
N ILE A 236 16.74 -26.49 -13.86
CA ILE A 236 16.99 -25.11 -14.25
C ILE A 236 15.64 -24.39 -14.38
N LEU A 237 15.49 -23.29 -13.63
CA LEU A 237 14.26 -22.50 -13.60
C LEU A 237 14.30 -21.31 -14.59
N ARG A 238 15.46 -20.70 -14.79
CA ARG A 238 15.64 -19.50 -15.64
C ARG A 238 17.08 -19.38 -16.11
N ILE A 239 17.27 -18.87 -17.33
CA ILE A 239 18.57 -18.48 -17.90
C ILE A 239 18.33 -17.11 -18.55
N GLY A 240 19.05 -16.06 -18.15
CA GLY A 240 18.82 -14.72 -18.72
C GLY A 240 19.53 -13.56 -18.01
N GLN A 241 19.53 -12.41 -18.67
CA GLN A 241 20.26 -11.19 -18.31
C GLN A 241 19.43 -10.14 -17.54
N THR A 242 18.29 -10.50 -16.93
CA THR A 242 17.52 -9.60 -16.06
C THR A 242 16.47 -10.40 -15.29
N SER A 243 16.18 -10.01 -14.05
CA SER A 243 14.93 -10.43 -13.39
C SER A 243 13.79 -9.53 -13.85
N GLU A 244 12.60 -10.11 -14.07
CA GLU A 244 11.41 -9.34 -14.45
C GLU A 244 11.05 -8.29 -13.39
N SER A 245 11.27 -8.59 -12.12
CA SER A 245 11.07 -7.63 -11.03
C SER A 245 11.99 -6.41 -11.12
N ALA A 246 13.20 -6.51 -11.69
CA ALA A 246 14.03 -5.33 -11.95
C ALA A 246 13.38 -4.40 -13.00
N LEU A 247 12.76 -4.98 -14.02
CA LEU A 247 12.05 -4.24 -15.06
C LEU A 247 10.75 -3.63 -14.51
N VAL A 248 10.00 -4.36 -13.68
CA VAL A 248 8.81 -3.85 -12.98
C VAL A 248 9.17 -2.69 -12.05
N LEU A 249 10.20 -2.82 -11.22
CA LEU A 249 10.61 -1.77 -10.29
C LEU A 249 11.13 -0.51 -11.04
N ARG A 250 11.82 -0.69 -12.17
CA ARG A 250 12.19 0.42 -13.06
C ARG A 250 10.98 1.08 -13.70
N LEU A 251 10.02 0.30 -14.22
CA LEU A 251 8.76 0.81 -14.76
C LEU A 251 8.00 1.65 -13.73
N TRP A 252 7.90 1.18 -12.48
CA TRP A 252 7.27 1.94 -11.40
C TRP A 252 8.04 3.20 -11.00
N LEU A 253 9.38 3.18 -11.04
CA LEU A 253 10.20 4.36 -10.78
C LEU A 253 10.07 5.41 -11.90
N ASP A 254 10.18 4.99 -13.16
CA ASP A 254 10.01 5.85 -14.34
C ASP A 254 8.59 6.42 -14.40
N LEU A 255 7.56 5.62 -14.10
CA LEU A 255 6.17 6.07 -14.01
C LEU A 255 5.99 7.12 -12.91
N ALA A 256 6.57 6.88 -11.73
CA ALA A 256 6.52 7.81 -10.61
C ALA A 256 7.19 9.14 -10.99
N GLU A 257 8.39 9.11 -11.55
CA GLU A 257 9.17 10.28 -11.93
C GLU A 257 8.53 11.06 -13.11
N ARG A 258 8.00 10.38 -14.13
CA ARG A 258 7.39 11.01 -15.30
C ARG A 258 5.99 11.57 -15.05
N LEU A 259 5.10 10.82 -14.38
CA LEU A 259 3.71 11.26 -14.21
C LEU A 259 3.51 12.25 -13.06
N ARG A 260 4.46 12.34 -12.11
CA ARG A 260 4.27 12.91 -10.76
C ARG A 260 3.03 12.34 -10.02
N MET A 261 2.48 11.24 -10.56
CA MET A 261 1.26 10.53 -10.18
C MET A 261 0.08 11.44 -9.79
N HIS A 262 -0.34 12.26 -10.76
CA HIS A 262 -1.61 12.97 -10.75
C HIS A 262 -2.73 12.14 -11.40
N VAL A 263 -3.94 12.24 -10.85
CA VAL A 263 -5.19 11.77 -11.48
C VAL A 263 -6.20 12.89 -11.41
N LEU A 264 -6.84 13.21 -12.54
CA LEU A 264 -8.05 14.02 -12.56
C LEU A 264 -9.19 13.19 -11.96
N LEU A 265 -9.79 13.70 -10.90
CA LEU A 265 -11.10 13.24 -10.47
C LEU A 265 -12.09 13.56 -11.60
N PRO A 266 -13.08 12.69 -11.87
CA PRO A 266 -14.19 13.10 -12.70
C PRO A 266 -14.84 14.34 -12.07
N PRO A 267 -15.25 15.35 -12.87
CA PRO A 267 -16.10 16.40 -12.35
C PRO A 267 -17.36 15.76 -11.75
N PRO A 268 -18.00 16.38 -10.75
CA PRO A 268 -19.24 15.85 -10.20
C PRO A 268 -20.26 15.69 -11.33
N PRO A 269 -20.88 14.51 -11.50
CA PRO A 269 -21.88 14.31 -12.54
C PRO A 269 -23.12 15.15 -12.22
N ASP A 270 -23.80 15.67 -13.25
CA ASP A 270 -25.05 16.39 -13.09
C ASP A 270 -26.05 15.56 -12.27
N TRP A 271 -26.37 16.06 -11.08
CA TRP A 271 -26.85 15.23 -10.00
C TRP A 271 -28.37 15.06 -10.02
N GLU A 272 -28.87 14.20 -10.90
CA GLU A 272 -30.21 13.64 -10.73
C GLU A 272 -30.30 12.79 -9.46
N ALA A 273 -31.48 12.79 -8.84
CA ALA A 273 -31.66 12.26 -7.50
C ALA A 273 -31.78 10.72 -7.49
N SER A 274 -30.67 10.00 -7.23
CA SER A 274 -30.70 8.78 -6.40
C SER A 274 -29.33 8.22 -5.98
N SER A 275 -29.33 7.60 -4.80
CA SER A 275 -28.29 6.75 -4.17
C SER A 275 -27.18 7.42 -3.33
N VAL A 276 -27.09 6.96 -2.07
CA VAL A 276 -26.31 7.54 -0.95
C VAL A 276 -25.67 6.39 -0.13
N PHE A 277 -24.37 6.17 -0.36
CA PHE A 277 -23.30 5.51 0.44
C PHE A 277 -23.37 4.02 0.91
N LEU A 278 -22.31 3.27 0.50
CA LEU A 278 -21.36 2.42 1.28
C LEU A 278 -21.80 1.65 2.57
N THR A 279 -21.33 0.39 2.72
CA THR A 279 -20.31 -0.09 3.74
C THR A 279 -19.98 -1.62 3.54
N ALA A 280 -19.05 -2.17 4.33
CA ALA A 280 -18.21 -3.38 4.13
C ALA A 280 -18.75 -4.78 4.63
N VAL A 281 -17.80 -5.73 4.81
CA VAL A 281 -17.86 -7.21 4.64
C VAL A 281 -18.24 -8.06 5.88
N ASN A 282 -18.86 -9.23 5.64
CA ASN A 282 -18.67 -10.59 6.24
C ASN A 282 -19.58 -11.60 5.45
N GLY A 283 -19.48 -12.94 5.49
CA GLY A 283 -18.53 -13.91 6.09
C GLY A 283 -19.07 -15.38 5.94
N GLU A 284 -18.24 -16.41 6.23
CA GLU A 284 -18.57 -17.87 6.35
C GLU A 284 -19.04 -18.62 5.07
N GLU A 285 -18.63 -19.86 4.72
CA GLU A 285 -17.62 -20.87 5.15
C GLU A 285 -16.93 -21.40 3.84
N ASP A 286 -15.80 -22.10 3.78
CA ASP A 286 -15.33 -23.23 4.60
C ASP A 286 -13.78 -23.43 4.48
N GLN A 287 -13.18 -24.26 5.35
CA GLN A 287 -11.73 -24.58 5.35
C GLN A 287 -11.37 -25.76 4.38
N PRO A 288 -10.07 -26.01 4.12
CA PRO A 288 -9.39 -26.95 5.00
C PRO A 288 -8.07 -26.45 5.60
N THR A 289 -7.86 -26.90 6.83
CA THR A 289 -6.65 -26.92 7.64
C THR A 289 -5.36 -27.28 6.90
N VAL A 290 -4.27 -26.56 7.24
CA VAL A 290 -2.98 -27.21 7.57
C VAL A 290 -2.45 -26.57 8.86
N ASP A 291 -2.01 -27.41 9.79
CA ASP A 291 -1.52 -27.05 11.12
C ASP A 291 -0.14 -26.34 11.11
N ARG A 292 0.06 -25.51 12.15
CA ARG A 292 1.30 -25.25 12.91
C ARG A 292 2.66 -25.26 12.18
N MET A 293 3.40 -24.15 12.33
CA MET A 293 4.42 -24.10 13.41
C MET A 293 4.91 -22.67 13.73
N LEU A 294 5.22 -22.45 15.01
CA LEU A 294 6.04 -21.34 15.50
C LEU A 294 7.52 -21.68 15.27
N VAL A 295 8.31 -20.75 14.73
CA VAL A 295 9.76 -20.66 15.00
C VAL A 295 10.17 -19.18 15.04
N ASP A 296 10.83 -18.77 16.12
CA ASP A 296 11.49 -17.47 16.23
C ASP A 296 12.78 -17.45 15.39
N GLY A 297 13.03 -16.36 14.65
CA GLY A 297 14.32 -16.15 13.98
C GLY A 297 14.34 -14.93 13.06
N GLU A 298 15.29 -14.01 13.29
CA GLU A 298 15.64 -12.98 12.30
C GLU A 298 16.44 -13.62 11.15
N GLU A 299 15.76 -14.19 10.16
CA GLU A 299 16.42 -14.62 8.93
C GLU A 299 16.51 -13.48 7.91
N THR A 300 17.74 -13.03 7.64
CA THR A 300 18.03 -12.02 6.60
C THR A 300 18.05 -12.64 5.21
N PHE A 301 16.89 -12.71 4.56
CA PHE A 301 16.73 -13.27 3.22
C PHE A 301 17.28 -12.38 2.10
N ASN A 302 17.81 -13.01 1.03
CA ASN A 302 18.45 -12.36 -0.10
C ASN A 302 17.62 -12.52 -1.40
N ILE A 303 16.95 -11.46 -1.83
CA ILE A 303 16.30 -11.33 -3.15
C ILE A 303 17.23 -10.58 -4.09
N SER A 304 18.00 -11.27 -4.93
CA SER A 304 18.94 -10.61 -5.83
C SER A 304 18.27 -9.91 -7.01
N LEU A 305 18.25 -8.58 -7.00
CA LEU A 305 18.10 -7.78 -8.22
C LEU A 305 19.43 -7.82 -8.96
N GLY A 306 19.46 -8.60 -10.04
CA GLY A 306 20.69 -9.11 -10.62
C GLY A 306 21.66 -8.04 -11.11
N ALA A 307 22.89 -8.09 -10.61
CA ALA A 307 24.04 -7.78 -11.45
C ALA A 307 24.23 -8.97 -12.41
N VAL A 308 24.33 -8.66 -13.70
CA VAL A 308 24.42 -9.62 -14.79
C VAL A 308 25.89 -9.80 -15.14
N VAL A 309 26.31 -11.01 -15.50
CA VAL A 309 27.66 -11.23 -16.05
C VAL A 309 27.68 -10.67 -17.47
N GLU A 310 28.43 -9.60 -17.67
CA GLU A 310 28.82 -9.14 -19.01
C GLU A 310 29.68 -10.20 -19.70
N LEU A 311 29.43 -10.39 -20.99
CA LEU A 311 30.37 -11.02 -21.91
C LEU A 311 30.64 -10.04 -23.03
N ILE A 312 31.77 -9.34 -22.93
CA ILE A 312 32.33 -8.60 -24.04
C ILE A 312 33.00 -9.63 -24.96
N GLY A 313 32.51 -9.74 -26.19
CA GLY A 313 33.06 -10.60 -27.22
C GLY A 313 32.94 -9.93 -28.59
N PHE A 314 33.95 -9.14 -28.94
CA PHE A 314 34.15 -8.70 -30.32
C PHE A 314 34.77 -9.85 -31.13
N ALA A 315 34.03 -10.37 -32.13
CA ALA A 315 34.58 -11.00 -33.33
C ALA A 315 33.49 -11.14 -34.41
N ASP A 316 33.77 -10.55 -35.57
CA ASP A 316 33.31 -10.89 -36.92
C ASP A 316 31.80 -11.03 -37.22
N TRP A 317 31.24 -9.89 -37.61
CA TRP A 317 30.03 -9.78 -38.43
C TRP A 317 30.31 -10.33 -39.84
N ASN A 318 29.72 -11.48 -40.19
CA ASN A 318 29.73 -12.01 -41.56
C ASN A 318 28.32 -11.92 -42.18
N PRO A 319 28.04 -10.94 -43.07
CA PRO A 319 26.72 -10.76 -43.65
C PRO A 319 26.54 -11.63 -44.89
N GLY A 320 25.97 -12.82 -44.72
CA GLY A 320 25.71 -13.70 -45.86
C GLY A 320 25.00 -15.01 -45.53
N LEU A 321 23.67 -14.96 -45.42
CA LEU A 321 22.73 -16.00 -45.86
C LEU A 321 21.30 -15.43 -45.80
N VAL A 322 20.59 -15.60 -46.92
CA VAL A 322 19.30 -15.02 -47.34
C VAL A 322 18.21 -15.03 -46.26
#